data_AF-A0A9Q7FG06-F1
#
_entry.id   AF-A0A9Q7FG06-F1
#
_cell.length_a   1.000
_cell.length_b   1.000
_cell.length_c   1.000
_cell.angle_alpha   90.00
_cell.angle_beta   90.00
_cell.angle_gamma   90.00
#
_symmetry.space_group_name_H-M   'P 1'
#
loop_
_entity.id
_entity.type
_entity.pdbx_description
1 polymer ?
#
loop_
_entity_poly.entity_id
_entity_poly.type
_entity_poly.pdbx_seq_one_letter_code
_entity_poly.pdbx_strand_id
1 'polypeptide(L)'
;MRRNEIGDELKDLAFDFLYFFARFEFALKANGYLKKTEPGQPAEAGWVAFRERWKDGYKLTESAEALIEANPKKQMVGEDGSLEFRPATVADNTSDLERVVILCNVVRNNLFHGGKSSNDGFDSPERTKLLLSLVLGVLGELAEACDLRPDYSGYY
;
A
#
# COMPACT_ATOMS: atom_id res chain seq x y z
N MET A 1 11.44 10.34 11.58
CA MET A 1 11.49 9.41 12.72
C MET A 1 12.88 8.81 12.78
N ARG A 2 13.60 9.01 13.89
CA ARG A 2 14.91 8.40 14.13
C ARG A 2 14.75 6.96 14.57
N ARG A 3 15.72 6.10 14.27
CA ARG A 3 15.66 4.67 14.61
C ARG A 3 15.42 4.41 16.10
N ASN A 4 15.97 5.24 16.99
CA ASN A 4 15.81 5.12 18.44
C ASN A 4 14.46 5.62 18.96
N GLU A 5 13.66 6.29 18.13
CA GLU A 5 12.28 6.73 18.43
C GLU A 5 11.25 5.64 18.05
N ILE A 6 11.70 4.55 17.41
CA ILE A 6 10.85 3.43 16.99
C ILE A 6 10.76 2.41 18.13
N GLY A 7 9.62 2.38 18.82
CA GLY A 7 9.30 1.35 19.81
C GLY A 7 9.13 -0.03 19.17
N ASP A 8 9.27 -1.10 19.97
CA ASP A 8 9.27 -2.48 19.46
C ASP A 8 7.96 -2.86 18.73
N GLU A 9 6.82 -2.39 19.23
CA GLU A 9 5.52 -2.57 18.56
C GLU A 9 5.51 -2.05 17.11
N LEU A 10 6.10 -0.87 16.86
CA LEU A 10 6.18 -0.33 15.51
C LEU A 10 7.21 -1.08 14.65
N LYS A 11 8.23 -1.69 15.25
CA LYS A 11 9.18 -2.55 14.51
C LYS A 11 8.48 -3.81 14.03
N ASP A 12 7.74 -4.47 14.91
CA ASP A 12 7.01 -5.70 14.60
C ASP A 12 5.96 -5.42 13.52
N LEU A 13 5.17 -4.35 13.70
CA LEU A 13 4.17 -3.94 12.72
C LEU A 13 4.78 -3.56 11.37
N ALA A 14 5.94 -2.90 11.37
CA ALA A 14 6.64 -2.58 10.12
C ALA A 14 7.23 -3.81 9.45
N PHE A 15 7.70 -4.79 10.22
CA PHE A 15 8.12 -6.09 9.68
C PHE A 15 6.93 -6.82 9.04
N ASP A 16 5.82 -6.95 9.75
CA ASP A 16 4.59 -7.58 9.24
C ASP A 16 4.11 -6.88 7.98
N PHE A 17 4.08 -5.55 7.99
CA PHE A 17 3.75 -4.77 6.81
C PHE A 17 4.66 -5.10 5.62
N LEU A 18 5.99 -5.05 5.80
CA LEU A 18 6.93 -5.34 4.72
C LEU A 18 6.77 -6.78 4.22
N TYR A 19 6.59 -7.73 5.14
CA TYR A 19 6.40 -9.15 4.84
C TYR A 19 5.12 -9.37 4.03
N PHE A 20 3.96 -8.96 4.55
CA PHE A 20 2.67 -9.21 3.91
C PHE A 20 2.47 -8.38 2.64
N PHE A 21 3.04 -7.17 2.55
CA PHE A 21 3.03 -6.43 1.29
C PHE A 21 3.84 -7.17 0.22
N ALA A 22 5.03 -7.67 0.56
CA ALA A 22 5.83 -8.47 -0.36
C ALA A 22 5.15 -9.81 -0.73
N ARG A 23 4.45 -10.45 0.21
CA ARG A 23 3.63 -11.65 -0.06
C ARG A 23 2.48 -11.34 -1.01
N PHE A 24 1.81 -10.21 -0.85
CA PHE A 24 0.75 -9.81 -1.78
C PHE A 24 1.32 -9.56 -3.18
N GLU A 25 2.44 -8.85 -3.30
CA GLU A 25 3.12 -8.66 -4.59
C GLU A 25 3.56 -9.99 -5.21
N PHE A 26 4.00 -10.96 -4.39
CA PHE A 26 4.25 -12.32 -4.85
C PHE A 26 2.98 -13.00 -5.35
N ALA A 27 1.88 -12.94 -4.59
CA ALA A 27 0.60 -13.54 -4.97
C ALA A 27 0.09 -12.99 -6.30
N LEU A 28 0.25 -11.67 -6.53
CA LEU A 28 -0.05 -11.06 -7.83
C LEU A 28 0.74 -11.74 -8.96
N LYS A 29 2.06 -11.88 -8.79
CA LYS A 29 2.93 -12.50 -9.81
C LYS A 29 2.61 -13.97 -10.03
N ALA A 30 2.41 -14.74 -8.95
CA ALA A 30 2.07 -16.17 -9.00
C ALA A 30 0.76 -16.42 -9.75
N ASN A 31 -0.18 -15.47 -9.67
CA ASN A 31 -1.48 -15.53 -10.33
C ASN A 31 -1.51 -14.79 -11.68
N GLY A 32 -0.34 -14.47 -12.26
CA GLY A 32 -0.22 -13.92 -13.60
C GLY A 32 -0.51 -12.41 -13.72
N TYR A 33 -0.79 -11.72 -12.61
CA TYR A 33 -0.88 -10.27 -12.59
C TYR A 33 0.53 -9.68 -12.62
N LEU A 34 1.06 -9.52 -13.83
CA LEU A 34 2.39 -8.97 -14.09
C LEU A 34 2.30 -7.59 -14.72
N LYS A 35 3.28 -6.74 -14.41
CA LYS A 35 3.42 -5.43 -15.07
C LYS A 35 3.87 -5.56 -16.53
N LYS A 36 4.63 -6.61 -16.84
CA LYS A 36 5.14 -6.99 -18.16
C LYS A 36 5.04 -8.49 -18.31
N THR A 37 4.69 -8.98 -19.49
CA THR A 37 4.42 -10.42 -19.72
C THR A 37 5.35 -11.05 -20.75
N GLU A 38 6.20 -10.26 -21.40
CA GLU A 38 7.11 -10.73 -22.43
C GLU A 38 8.25 -11.57 -21.83
N PRO A 39 8.62 -12.71 -22.46
CA PRO A 39 9.76 -13.50 -22.02
C PRO A 39 11.05 -12.68 -21.92
N GLY A 40 11.79 -12.88 -20.83
CA GLY A 40 13.05 -12.17 -20.54
C GLY A 40 12.90 -10.82 -19.85
N GLN A 41 11.68 -10.32 -19.62
CA GLN A 41 11.43 -9.15 -18.77
C GLN A 41 11.43 -9.52 -17.27
N PRO A 42 11.76 -8.57 -16.37
CA PRO A 42 11.60 -8.77 -14.93
C PRO A 42 10.13 -9.03 -14.54
N ALA A 43 9.90 -10.05 -13.71
CA ALA A 43 8.59 -10.35 -13.15
C ALA A 43 8.22 -9.36 -12.03
N GLU A 44 7.74 -8.18 -12.42
CA GLU A 44 7.22 -7.15 -11.51
C GLU A 44 5.72 -7.35 -11.26
N ALA A 45 5.26 -7.07 -10.03
CA ALA A 45 3.86 -7.18 -9.66
C ALA A 45 2.96 -6.23 -10.48
N GLY A 46 1.92 -6.79 -11.09
CA GLY A 46 1.00 -6.11 -12.00
C GLY A 46 -0.21 -5.53 -11.29
N TRP A 47 0.00 -4.52 -10.43
CA TRP A 47 -1.09 -3.84 -9.73
C TRP A 47 -2.19 -3.30 -10.68
N VAL A 48 -1.83 -2.81 -11.87
CA VAL A 48 -2.80 -2.34 -12.88
C VAL A 48 -3.67 -3.50 -13.38
N ALA A 49 -3.05 -4.61 -13.78
CA ALA A 49 -3.77 -5.80 -14.27
C ALA A 49 -4.70 -6.38 -13.19
N PHE A 50 -4.24 -6.42 -11.95
CA PHE A 50 -5.05 -6.82 -10.80
C PHE A 50 -6.30 -5.95 -10.65
N ARG A 51 -6.14 -4.63 -10.65
CA ARG A 51 -7.27 -3.70 -10.48
C ARG A 51 -8.27 -3.82 -11.62
N GLU A 52 -7.81 -3.85 -12.86
CA GLU A 52 -8.69 -3.98 -14.02
C GLU A 52 -9.53 -5.26 -13.97
N ARG A 53 -8.98 -6.34 -13.40
CA ARG A 53 -9.69 -7.61 -13.26
C ARG A 53 -10.81 -7.59 -12.21
N TRP A 54 -10.62 -6.86 -11.12
CA TRP A 54 -11.47 -6.97 -9.92
C TRP A 54 -12.28 -5.71 -9.60
N LYS A 55 -12.04 -4.59 -10.30
CA LYS A 55 -12.67 -3.28 -10.01
C LYS A 55 -14.21 -3.31 -9.98
N ASP A 56 -14.85 -4.07 -10.87
CA ASP A 56 -16.32 -4.07 -10.99
C ASP A 56 -17.01 -4.88 -9.88
N GLY A 57 -16.28 -5.80 -9.23
CA GLY A 57 -16.79 -6.64 -8.15
C GLY A 57 -16.33 -6.20 -6.75
N TYR A 58 -15.42 -5.23 -6.68
CA TYR A 58 -14.86 -4.77 -5.42
C TYR A 58 -15.88 -3.97 -4.62
N LYS A 59 -15.92 -4.23 -3.31
CA LYS A 59 -16.70 -3.46 -2.35
C LYS A 59 -15.75 -2.93 -1.29
N LEU A 60 -15.95 -1.68 -0.91
CA LEU A 60 -15.22 -1.08 0.19
C LEU A 60 -15.46 -1.87 1.48
N THR A 61 -14.36 -2.14 2.18
CA THR A 61 -14.31 -2.71 3.51
C THR A 61 -14.08 -1.60 4.53
N GLU A 62 -14.31 -1.88 5.80
CA GLU A 62 -14.05 -0.90 6.88
C GLU A 62 -12.59 -0.43 6.87
N SER A 63 -11.63 -1.35 6.69
CA SER A 63 -10.20 -1.01 6.60
C SER A 63 -9.90 -0.11 5.40
N ALA A 64 -10.56 -0.35 4.26
CA ALA A 64 -10.38 0.44 3.05
C ALA A 64 -10.99 1.85 3.18
N GLU A 65 -12.18 1.96 3.76
CA GLU A 65 -12.83 3.24 4.05
C GLU A 65 -11.98 4.07 5.01
N ALA A 66 -11.52 3.46 6.10
CA ALA A 66 -10.63 4.11 7.05
C ALA A 66 -9.28 4.52 6.43
N LEU A 67 -8.74 3.75 5.48
CA LEU A 67 -7.54 4.14 4.74
C LEU A 67 -7.77 5.35 3.84
N ILE A 68 -8.93 5.42 3.18
CA ILE A 68 -9.33 6.58 2.37
C ILE A 68 -9.49 7.82 3.24
N GLU A 69 -10.19 7.71 4.37
CA GLU A 69 -10.37 8.79 5.33
C GLU A 69 -9.02 9.24 5.92
N ALA A 70 -8.13 8.29 6.20
CA ALA A 70 -6.79 8.59 6.67
C ALA A 70 -5.96 9.37 5.64
N ASN A 71 -6.31 9.39 4.35
CA ASN A 71 -5.71 10.24 3.31
C ASN A 71 -4.16 10.29 3.35
N PRO A 72 -3.47 9.15 3.12
CA PRO A 72 -2.01 9.13 3.11
C PRO A 72 -1.45 10.01 1.98
N LYS A 73 -0.55 10.93 2.34
CA LYS A 73 0.08 11.88 1.40
C LYS A 73 1.24 11.23 0.65
N LYS A 74 1.37 11.48 -0.64
CA LYS A 74 2.48 11.03 -1.48
C LYS A 74 3.62 12.05 -1.50
N GLN A 75 4.86 11.59 -1.47
CA GLN A 75 6.03 12.46 -1.72
C GLN A 75 6.12 12.78 -3.21
N MET A 76 6.23 14.06 -3.54
CA MET A 76 6.26 14.62 -4.88
C MET A 76 7.42 15.61 -5.00
N VAL A 77 7.89 15.83 -6.22
CA VAL A 77 8.87 16.88 -6.51
C VAL A 77 8.10 18.20 -6.68
N GLY A 78 8.47 19.21 -5.90
CA GLY A 78 7.96 20.58 -5.95
C GLY A 78 8.48 21.35 -7.17
N GLU A 79 7.90 22.51 -7.43
CA GLU A 79 8.27 23.35 -8.61
C GLU A 79 9.72 23.83 -8.56
N ASP A 80 10.27 23.98 -7.37
CA ASP A 80 11.65 24.38 -7.08
C ASP A 80 12.62 23.18 -6.97
N GLY A 81 12.14 21.96 -7.24
CA GLY A 81 12.91 20.72 -7.07
C GLY A 81 12.97 20.22 -5.62
N SER A 82 12.29 20.87 -4.67
CA SER A 82 12.15 20.38 -3.30
C SER A 82 11.26 19.13 -3.22
N LEU A 83 11.27 18.46 -2.07
CA LEU A 83 10.36 17.34 -1.81
C LEU A 83 9.15 17.85 -1.04
N GLU A 84 7.97 17.68 -1.62
CA GLU A 84 6.69 18.07 -1.02
C GLU A 84 5.82 16.84 -0.75
N PHE A 85 4.96 16.93 0.26
CA PHE A 85 3.92 15.93 0.49
C PHE A 85 2.56 16.46 0.08
N ARG A 86 1.99 15.87 -0.97
CA ARG A 86 0.66 16.23 -1.49
C ARG A 86 -0.32 15.08 -1.24
N PRO A 87 -1.64 15.35 -1.06
CA PRO A 87 -2.64 14.30 -1.09
C PRO A 87 -2.44 13.41 -2.33
N ALA A 88 -2.65 12.11 -2.20
CA ALA A 88 -2.58 11.24 -3.35
C ALA A 88 -3.70 11.65 -4.33
N THR A 89 -3.34 12.14 -5.51
CA THR A 89 -4.34 12.50 -6.53
C THR A 89 -5.04 11.22 -6.98
N VAL A 90 -6.33 11.14 -6.69
CA VAL A 90 -7.23 10.12 -7.18
C VAL A 90 -8.25 10.85 -8.04
N ALA A 91 -8.36 10.50 -9.32
CA ALA A 91 -9.30 11.17 -10.20
C ALA A 91 -10.74 10.87 -9.77
N ASP A 92 -11.67 11.77 -10.07
CA ASP A 92 -13.07 11.64 -9.65
C ASP A 92 -13.74 10.37 -10.21
N ASN A 93 -13.25 9.85 -11.35
CA ASN A 93 -13.73 8.63 -12.01
C ASN A 93 -12.93 7.36 -11.65
N THR A 94 -12.02 7.43 -10.68
CA THR A 94 -11.24 6.27 -10.24
C THR A 94 -12.12 5.31 -9.44
N SER A 95 -12.08 4.02 -9.80
CA SER A 95 -12.78 2.95 -9.05
C SER A 95 -12.29 2.88 -7.60
N ASP A 96 -13.14 2.39 -6.69
CA ASP A 96 -12.77 2.24 -5.28
C ASP A 96 -11.55 1.34 -5.10
N LEU A 97 -11.47 0.23 -5.84
CA LEU A 97 -10.31 -0.66 -5.80
C LEU A 97 -9.03 0.07 -6.20
N GLU A 98 -9.10 0.92 -7.23
CA GLU A 98 -7.94 1.67 -7.67
C GLU A 98 -7.51 2.73 -6.68
N ARG A 99 -8.47 3.45 -6.10
CA ARG A 99 -8.21 4.38 -5.01
C ARG A 99 -7.47 3.68 -3.88
N VAL A 100 -7.99 2.56 -3.38
CA VAL A 100 -7.42 1.81 -2.26
C VAL A 100 -6.01 1.29 -2.56
N VAL A 101 -5.79 0.71 -3.74
CA VAL A 101 -4.47 0.21 -4.16
C VAL A 101 -3.46 1.35 -4.30
N ILE A 102 -3.86 2.52 -4.81
CA ILE A 102 -2.97 3.70 -4.86
C ILE A 102 -2.54 4.09 -3.44
N LEU A 103 -3.48 4.16 -2.49
CA LEU A 103 -3.19 4.55 -1.11
C LEU A 103 -2.28 3.52 -0.41
N CYS A 104 -2.49 2.21 -0.61
CA CYS A 104 -1.60 1.17 -0.10
C CYS A 104 -0.16 1.35 -0.60
N ASN A 105 0.00 1.61 -1.91
CA ASN A 105 1.32 1.87 -2.51
C ASN A 105 1.96 3.16 -1.98
N VAL A 106 1.16 4.19 -1.70
CA VAL A 106 1.65 5.44 -1.07
C VAL A 106 2.17 5.17 0.33
N VAL A 107 1.46 4.40 1.14
CA VAL A 107 1.92 4.01 2.49
C VAL A 107 3.23 3.24 2.41
N ARG A 108 3.31 2.23 1.51
CA ARG A 108 4.52 1.44 1.29
C ARG A 108 5.72 2.30 0.89
N ASN A 109 5.52 3.23 -0.04
CA ASN A 109 6.61 4.08 -0.54
C ASN A 109 7.05 5.17 0.43
N ASN A 110 6.26 5.42 1.49
CA ASN A 110 6.57 6.44 2.49
C ASN A 110 7.09 5.87 3.81
N LEU A 111 7.00 4.56 4.04
CA LEU A 111 7.39 3.93 5.29
C LEU A 111 8.87 4.21 5.60
N PHE A 112 9.13 4.94 6.69
CA PHE A 112 10.45 5.41 7.12
C PHE A 112 11.16 6.41 6.20
N HIS A 113 10.49 6.92 5.17
CA HIS A 113 10.98 8.05 4.39
C HIS A 113 10.71 9.34 5.21
N GLY A 114 11.78 9.90 5.78
CA GLY A 114 11.72 11.14 6.57
C GLY A 114 11.39 12.38 5.72
N GLY A 115 11.35 13.56 6.38
CA GLY A 115 11.08 14.84 5.72
C GLY A 115 9.68 15.39 5.96
N LYS A 116 8.97 14.88 6.98
CA LYS A 116 7.66 15.38 7.41
C LYS A 116 7.80 16.03 8.78
N SER A 117 8.53 17.14 8.86
CA SER A 117 8.69 17.94 10.08
C SER A 117 7.38 18.64 10.55
N SER A 118 6.22 18.25 10.04
CA SER A 118 4.90 18.67 10.51
C SER A 118 4.19 17.52 11.26
N ASN A 119 3.42 17.89 12.29
CA ASN A 119 2.68 16.97 13.17
C ASN A 119 1.74 15.97 12.46
N ASP A 120 1.43 16.20 11.17
CA ASP A 120 0.45 15.44 10.40
C ASP A 120 1.10 14.36 9.48
N GLY A 121 2.39 14.08 9.67
CA GLY A 121 3.20 13.22 8.82
C GLY A 121 3.43 11.78 9.33
N PHE A 122 4.09 10.96 8.51
CA PHE A 122 4.67 9.65 8.88
C PHE A 122 5.82 9.77 9.89
N ASP A 123 6.21 10.99 10.27
CA ASP A 123 7.15 11.18 11.37
C ASP A 123 6.46 10.98 12.75
N SER A 124 5.12 10.91 12.82
CA SER A 124 4.39 10.40 13.99
C SER A 124 4.38 8.85 14.00
N PRO A 125 4.88 8.22 15.08
CA PRO A 125 4.75 6.78 15.28
C PRO A 125 3.30 6.30 15.27
N GLU A 126 2.38 7.04 15.88
CA GLU A 126 0.95 6.70 15.98
C GLU A 126 0.27 6.71 14.62
N ARG A 127 0.52 7.76 13.82
CA ARG A 127 0.04 7.87 12.45
C ARG A 127 0.58 6.74 11.58
N THR A 128 1.87 6.42 11.75
CA THR A 128 2.50 5.32 11.02
C THR A 128 1.86 3.99 11.40
N LYS A 129 1.69 3.71 12.70
CA LYS A 129 1.01 2.49 13.16
C LYS A 129 -0.39 2.36 12.55
N LEU A 130 -1.20 3.42 12.60
CA LEU A 130 -2.52 3.43 11.99
C LEU A 130 -2.48 3.04 10.51
N LEU A 131 -1.63 3.71 9.72
CA LEU A 131 -1.56 3.46 8.28
C LEU A 131 -1.06 2.05 7.93
N LEU A 132 -0.09 1.52 8.70
CA LEU A 132 0.41 0.16 8.48
C LEU A 132 -0.68 -0.88 8.82
N SER A 133 -1.38 -0.72 9.93
CA SER A 133 -2.48 -1.61 10.32
C SER A 133 -3.62 -1.60 9.30
N LEU A 134 -4.01 -0.42 8.81
CA LEU A 134 -5.05 -0.29 7.78
C LEU A 134 -4.66 -0.99 6.49
N VAL A 135 -3.42 -0.80 6.02
CA VAL A 135 -2.95 -1.48 4.79
C VAL A 135 -2.86 -2.99 5.00
N LEU A 136 -2.41 -3.47 6.17
CA LEU A 136 -2.41 -4.91 6.47
C LEU A 136 -3.81 -5.50 6.40
N GLY A 137 -4.81 -4.83 6.99
CA GLY A 137 -6.22 -5.21 6.90
C GLY A 137 -6.69 -5.29 5.44
N VAL A 138 -6.45 -4.22 4.67
CA VAL A 138 -6.81 -4.15 3.25
C VAL A 138 -6.16 -5.26 2.43
N LEU A 139 -4.87 -5.55 2.63
CA LEU A 139 -4.18 -6.61 1.88
C LEU A 139 -4.77 -7.98 2.19
N GLY A 140 -5.10 -8.27 3.45
CA GLY A 140 -5.76 -9.51 3.84
C GLY A 140 -7.14 -9.64 3.21
N GLU A 141 -7.95 -8.60 3.28
CA GLU A 141 -9.30 -8.56 2.69
C GLU A 141 -9.27 -8.72 1.16
N LEU A 142 -8.34 -8.04 0.48
CA LEU A 142 -8.14 -8.21 -0.96
C LEU A 142 -7.68 -9.63 -1.30
N ALA A 143 -6.83 -10.24 -0.47
CA ALA A 143 -6.33 -11.58 -0.73
C ALA A 143 -7.45 -12.63 -0.65
N GLU A 144 -8.38 -12.47 0.29
CA GLU A 144 -9.60 -13.30 0.38
C GLU A 144 -10.55 -13.03 -0.79
N ALA A 145 -10.86 -11.76 -1.06
CA ALA A 145 -11.87 -11.39 -2.05
C ALA A 145 -11.47 -11.66 -3.50
N CYS A 146 -10.16 -11.79 -3.77
CA CYS A 146 -9.61 -11.96 -5.11
C CYS A 146 -8.92 -13.31 -5.33
N ASP A 147 -9.22 -14.32 -4.50
CA ASP A 147 -8.70 -15.69 -4.60
C ASP A 147 -7.16 -15.78 -4.55
N LEU A 148 -6.49 -14.88 -3.81
CA LEU A 148 -5.04 -14.85 -3.66
C LEU A 148 -4.55 -15.45 -2.33
N ARG A 149 -5.46 -15.90 -1.46
CA ARG A 149 -5.16 -16.33 -0.09
C ARG A 149 -4.03 -17.36 0.04
N PRO A 150 -3.94 -18.43 -0.76
CA PRO A 150 -2.85 -19.41 -0.61
C PRO A 150 -1.47 -18.78 -0.82
N ASP A 151 -1.31 -18.00 -1.90
CA ASP A 151 -0.05 -17.32 -2.21
C ASP A 151 0.22 -16.08 -1.36
N TYR A 152 -0.81 -15.49 -0.75
CA TYR A 152 -0.63 -14.43 0.23
C TYR A 152 -0.15 -15.00 1.58
N SER A 153 -0.84 -16.03 2.08
CA SER A 153 -0.58 -16.60 3.40
C SER A 153 0.62 -17.54 3.46
N GLY A 154 0.94 -18.22 2.34
CA GLY A 154 2.02 -19.21 2.30
C GLY A 154 1.65 -20.59 2.83
N TYR A 155 0.36 -20.81 3.10
CA TYR A 155 -0.20 -22.11 3.41
C TYR A 155 -0.89 -22.67 2.17
N TYR A 156 -0.49 -23.88 1.76
CA TYR A 156 -0.92 -24.58 0.56
C TYR A 156 -1.60 -25.91 0.90
#